data_AF-A0A935B7F5-F1
#
_entry.id   AF-A0A935B7F5-F1
#
_cell.length_a   1.000
_cell.length_b   1.000
_cell.length_c   1.000
_cell.angle_alpha   90.00
_cell.angle_beta   90.00
_cell.angle_gamma   90.00
#
_symmetry.space_group_name_H-M   'P 1'
#
loop_
_entity.id
_entity.type
_entity.pdbx_description
1 polymer ?
#
loop_
_entity_poly.entity_id
_entity_poly.type
_entity_poly.pdbx_seq_one_letter_code
_entity_poly.pdbx_strand_id
1 'polypeptide(L)' 'MPPAERKAFLLRVPADLWKDLEKWAADDLRSINAQIEFLLRQSVAARKGGGRNRDRDRDPD' A
#
# COMPACT_ATOMS: atom_id res chain seq x y z
N MET A 1 14.10 -12.43 15.10
CA MET A 1 13.07 -12.96 14.17
C MET A 1 13.69 -13.02 12.79
N PRO A 2 13.54 -14.13 12.05
CA PRO A 2 13.94 -14.13 10.65
C PRO A 2 13.16 -13.04 9.90
N PRO A 3 13.79 -12.32 8.95
CA PRO A 3 13.09 -11.31 8.17
C PRO A 3 11.90 -11.96 7.46
N ALA A 4 10.74 -11.30 7.51
CA ALA A 4 9.55 -11.74 6.78
C ALA A 4 9.93 -12.03 5.33
N GLU A 5 9.61 -13.23 4.87
CA GLU A 5 10.02 -13.72 3.55
C GLU A 5 9.40 -12.82 2.46
N ARG A 6 10.24 -12.06 1.75
CA ARG A 6 9.80 -11.16 0.68
C ARG A 6 10.01 -11.85 -0.67
N LYS A 7 8.94 -11.98 -1.44
CA LYS A 7 9.02 -12.48 -2.81
C LYS A 7 9.35 -11.34 -3.77
N ALA A 8 10.52 -11.38 -4.39
CA ALA A 8 10.87 -10.48 -5.50
C ALA A 8 10.28 -11.01 -6.81
N PHE A 9 9.68 -10.12 -7.61
CA PHE A 9 9.17 -10.44 -8.94
C PHE A 9 9.23 -9.21 -9.85
N LEU A 10 9.27 -9.43 -11.15
CA LEU A 10 9.21 -8.35 -12.14
C LEU A 10 7.75 -7.92 -12.33
N LEU A 11 7.45 -6.65 -12.04
CA LEU A 11 6.15 -6.04 -12.26
C LEU A 11 6.17 -5.27 -13.58
N ARG A 12 5.23 -5.56 -14.48
CA ARG A 12 5.01 -4.77 -15.69
C ARG A 12 3.93 -3.74 -15.41
N VAL A 13 4.26 -2.46 -15.58
CA VAL A 13 3.37 -1.33 -15.33
C VAL A 13 3.46 -0.37 -16.52
N PRO A 14 2.33 0.21 -16.98
CA PRO A 14 2.35 1.33 -17.92
C PRO A 14 3.23 2.49 -17.43
N ALA A 15 3.93 3.16 -18.34
CA ALA A 15 4.93 4.18 -17.99
C ALA A 15 4.31 5.45 -17.40
N ASP A 16 3.10 5.79 -17.81
CA ASP A 16 2.29 6.87 -17.24
C ASP A 16 1.92 6.56 -15.78
N LEU A 17 1.38 5.37 -15.51
CA LEU A 17 1.07 4.94 -14.15
C LEU A 17 2.30 4.90 -13.25
N TRP A 18 3.46 4.49 -13.78
CA TRP A 18 4.71 4.51 -13.01
C TRP A 18 5.09 5.92 -12.55
N LYS A 19 4.95 6.93 -13.42
CA LYS A 19 5.23 8.34 -13.08
C LYS A 19 4.29 8.85 -12.00
N ASP A 20 3.02 8.49 -12.07
CA ASP A 20 2.04 8.87 -11.05
C ASP A 20 2.37 8.24 -9.69
N LEU A 21 2.79 6.96 -9.69
CA LEU A 21 3.25 6.27 -8.48
C LEU A 21 4.53 6.88 -7.90
N GLU A 22 5.51 7.26 -8.74
CA GLU A 22 6.74 7.94 -8.30
C GLU A 22 6.43 9.29 -7.65
N LYS A 23 5.58 10.10 -8.29
CA LYS A 23 5.17 11.39 -7.75
C LYS A 23 4.46 11.23 -6.41
N TRP A 24 3.50 10.32 -6.32
CA TRP A 24 2.78 10.07 -5.06
C TRP A 24 3.72 9.56 -3.96
N ALA A 25 4.65 8.66 -4.28
CA ALA A 25 5.65 8.21 -3.31
C ALA A 25 6.52 9.37 -2.80
N ALA A 26 6.93 10.29 -3.70
CA ALA A 26 7.70 11.47 -3.33
C ALA A 26 6.91 12.44 -2.44
N ASP A 27 5.63 12.68 -2.75
CA ASP A 27 4.74 13.54 -1.97
C ASP A 27 4.55 12.98 -0.53
N ASP A 28 4.53 11.66 -0.38
CA ASP A 28 4.41 10.96 0.90
C ASP A 28 5.77 10.70 1.60
N LEU A 29 6.88 11.22 1.07
CA LEU A 29 8.25 10.98 1.54
C LEU A 29 8.58 9.48 1.70
N ARG A 30 8.08 8.64 0.78
CA ARG A 30 8.27 7.20 0.74
C ARG A 30 9.08 6.74 -0.46
N SER A 31 9.72 5.59 -0.33
CA SER A 31 10.26 4.90 -1.50
C SER A 31 9.12 4.34 -2.36
N ILE A 32 9.36 4.23 -3.66
CA ILE A 32 8.34 3.69 -4.57
C ILE A 32 7.95 2.25 -4.21
N ASN A 33 8.90 1.43 -3.74
CA ASN A 33 8.61 0.07 -3.29
C ASN A 33 7.70 0.06 -2.07
N ALA A 34 7.91 0.97 -1.11
CA ALA A 34 7.04 1.11 0.06
C ALA A 34 5.64 1.60 -0.35
N GLN A 35 5.54 2.51 -1.32
CA GLN A 35 4.26 2.98 -1.84
C GLN A 35 3.48 1.85 -2.54
N ILE A 36 4.13 1.07 -3.40
CA ILE A 36 3.52 -0.07 -4.08
C ILE A 36 3.03 -1.10 -3.04
N GLU A 37 3.85 -1.42 -2.05
CA GLU A 37 3.45 -2.35 -0.98
C GLU A 37 2.21 -1.85 -0.23
N PHE A 38 2.18 -0.57 0.14
CA PHE A 38 1.05 0.05 0.82
C PHE A 38 -0.24 -0.08 0.01
N LEU A 39 -0.21 0.28 -1.28
CA LEU A 39 -1.37 0.20 -2.17
C LEU A 39 -1.87 -1.23 -2.35
N LEU A 40 -0.95 -2.19 -2.50
CA LEU A 40 -1.32 -3.61 -2.62
C LEU A 40 -1.98 -4.13 -1.35
N ARG A 41 -1.43 -3.79 -0.17
CA ARG A 41 -2.03 -4.17 1.13
C ARG A 41 -3.43 -3.57 1.29
N GLN A 42 -3.61 -2.30 0.98
CA GLN A 42 -4.91 -1.64 1.03
C GLN A 42 -5.92 -2.29 0.08
N SER A 43 -5.52 -2.54 -1.16
CA SER A 43 -6.38 -3.15 -2.19
C SER A 43 -6.83 -4.56 -1.80
N VAL A 44 -5.91 -5.38 -1.26
CA VAL A 44 -6.25 -6.73 -0.77
C VAL A 44 -7.17 -6.66 0.44
N ALA A 45 -6.92 -5.75 1.40
CA ALA A 45 -7.76 -5.58 2.58
C ALA A 45 -9.19 -5.15 2.21
N ALA A 46 -9.32 -4.17 1.31
CA ALA A 46 -10.60 -3.71 0.79
C ALA A 46 -11.36 -4.86 0.10
N ARG A 47 -10.67 -5.65 -0.75
CA ARG A 47 -11.27 -6.80 -1.42
C ARG A 47 -11.74 -7.89 -0.46
N LYS A 48 -11.02 -8.12 0.65
CA LYS A 48 -11.38 -9.11 1.67
C LYS A 48 -12.56 -8.68 2.56
N GLY A 49 -13.20 -7.54 2.29
CA GLY A 49 -14.25 -6.98 3.13
C GLY A 49 -13.74 -6.37 4.44
N GLY A 50 -12.41 -6.25 4.59
CA GLY A 50 -11.73 -5.67 5.75
C GLY A 50 -11.40 -4.20 5.53
N GLY A 51 -12.28 -3.44 4.87
CA GLY A 51 -12.22 -1.99 4.93
C GLY A 51 -12.16 -1.57 6.39
N ARG A 52 -11.15 -0.79 6.78
CA ARG A 52 -10.99 -0.29 8.14
C ARG A 52 -12.19 0.57 8.52
N ASN A 53 -13.26 -0.06 8.99
CA ASN A 53 -14.19 0.55 9.93
C ASN A 53 -13.60 0.40 11.34
N ARG A 54 -12.48 1.08 11.60
CA ARG A 54 -11.85 1.09 12.92
C ARG A 54 -11.23 2.43 13.32
N ASP A 55 -11.67 3.53 12.69
CA ASP A 55 -11.40 4.91 13.15
C ASP A 55 -12.70 5.70 13.45
N ARG A 56 -13.85 5.02 13.60
CA ARG A 56 -15.08 5.61 14.14
C ARG A 56 -15.68 4.66 15.17
N ASP A 57 -15.97 5.17 16.36
CA ASP A 57 -16.77 4.56 17.42
C ASP A 57 -16.05 3.61 18.41
N ARG A 58 -14.98 4.10 19.04
CA ARG A 58 -14.72 3.73 20.44
C ARG A 58 -14.32 4.96 21.25
N ASP A 59 -15.28 5.85 21.42
CA ASP A 59 -15.42 6.64 22.63
C ASP A 59 -16.83 6.36 23.16
N PRO A 60 -17.00 5.44 24.11
CA PRO A 60 -18.11 5.54 25.05
C PRO A 60 -17.62 6.42 26.21
N ASP A 61 -18.44 7.41 26.58
CA ASP A 61 -18.36 8.07 27.89
C ASP A 61 -18.03 7.10 29.04
#